data_AF-A0A353PKW5-F1
#
_entry.id   AF-A0A353PKW5-F1
#
_cell.length_a   1.000
_cell.length_b   1.000
_cell.length_c   1.000
_cell.angle_alpha   90.00
_cell.angle_beta   90.00
_cell.angle_gamma   90.00
#
_symmetry.space_group_name_H-M   'P 1'
#
loop_
_entity.id
_entity.type
_entity.pdbx_description
1 polymer ?
#
loop_
_entity_poly.entity_id
_entity_poly.type
_entity_poly.pdbx_seq_one_letter_code
_entity_poly.pdbx_strand_id
1 'polypeptide(L)'
;MDYIKVYKNDEFIKTFLPDQKNYPYMTHPPVIINDFIGETLKNNEKMSTSDAELTKRILMAVSTYGNHLPLKHKLQILYLLKKYKMTYDDGVKMFYKYLSGWGTKMVGYRFEGYLNNEMKISVIKENNTAFNYIVESKRDELKIEDTYDVERFVISKVNQHQELIPYAFDTVTVKVSDHLELIGPSQIALVGGAIGFWVRTKSKGKATITIETNTCTILKEVTVS
;
A
#
# COMPACT_ATOMS: atom_id res chain seq x y z
N MET A 1 14.12 2.59 -11.41
CA MET A 1 14.54 3.43 -10.27
C MET A 1 15.88 2.92 -9.81
N ASP A 2 16.80 3.82 -9.48
CA ASP A 2 18.15 3.48 -9.07
C ASP A 2 18.21 3.20 -7.56
N TYR A 3 17.36 3.88 -6.79
CA TYR A 3 17.21 3.68 -5.35
C TYR A 3 15.86 4.20 -4.85
N ILE A 4 15.52 3.79 -3.64
CA ILE A 4 14.34 4.26 -2.91
C ILE A 4 14.80 4.88 -1.60
N LYS A 5 14.34 6.08 -1.29
CA LYS A 5 14.45 6.66 0.06
C LYS A 5 13.18 6.35 0.83
N VAL A 6 13.34 5.87 2.06
CA VAL A 6 12.22 5.53 2.93
C VAL A 6 12.18 6.50 4.11
N TYR A 7 10.99 6.98 4.40
CA TYR A 7 10.70 7.88 5.50
C TYR A 7 9.61 7.27 6.39
N LYS A 8 9.68 7.52 7.70
CA LYS A 8 8.61 7.18 8.67
C LYS A 8 8.24 8.46 9.41
N ASN A 9 6.96 8.83 9.33
CA ASN A 9 6.45 10.07 9.91
C ASN A 9 7.33 11.28 9.54
N ASP A 10 7.63 11.41 8.25
CA ASP A 10 8.51 12.44 7.64
C ASP A 10 10.00 12.37 8.01
N GLU A 11 10.41 11.50 8.92
CA GLU A 11 11.82 11.29 9.24
C GLU A 11 12.47 10.33 8.24
N PHE A 12 13.61 10.74 7.68
CA PHE A 12 14.40 9.87 6.80
C PHE A 12 14.94 8.67 7.58
N ILE A 13 14.63 7.47 7.10
CA ILE A 13 15.09 6.21 7.69
C ILE A 13 16.38 5.75 7.01
N LYS A 14 16.31 5.49 5.70
CA LYS A 14 17.38 4.83 4.94
C LYS A 14 17.13 4.89 3.44
N THR A 15 18.22 4.81 2.66
CA THR A 15 18.20 4.56 1.22
C THR A 15 18.39 3.06 0.94
N PHE A 16 17.52 2.50 0.10
CA PHE A 16 17.56 1.11 -0.35
C PHE A 16 17.90 1.04 -1.83
N LEU A 17 18.78 0.11 -2.18
CA LEU A 17 19.22 -0.17 -3.55
C LEU A 17 18.55 -1.45 -4.06
N PRO A 18 18.40 -1.61 -5.39
CA PRO A 18 17.97 -2.86 -6.00
C PRO A 18 18.84 -4.04 -5.58
N ASP A 19 18.22 -5.19 -5.29
CA ASP A 19 18.90 -6.38 -4.79
C ASP A 19 19.56 -7.19 -5.91
N GLN A 20 20.61 -6.61 -6.48
CA GLN A 20 21.43 -7.24 -7.53
C GLN A 20 22.12 -8.52 -7.06
N LYS A 21 22.29 -8.69 -5.74
CA LYS A 21 22.98 -9.86 -5.17
C LYS A 21 22.09 -11.11 -5.26
N ASN A 22 20.83 -11.01 -4.86
CA ASN A 22 19.90 -12.13 -4.90
C ASN A 22 19.21 -12.28 -6.26
N TYR A 23 19.19 -11.23 -7.08
CA TYR A 23 18.55 -11.21 -8.40
C TYR A 23 19.48 -10.70 -9.52
N PRO A 24 20.66 -11.34 -9.74
CA PRO A 24 21.72 -10.80 -10.62
C PRO A 24 21.39 -10.77 -12.12
N TYR A 25 20.39 -11.54 -12.55
CA TYR A 25 20.00 -11.64 -13.96
C TYR A 25 18.74 -10.84 -14.31
N MET A 26 18.15 -10.12 -13.34
CA MET A 26 17.01 -9.26 -13.59
C MET A 26 17.48 -7.89 -14.09
N THR A 27 16.92 -7.43 -15.21
CA THR A 27 17.15 -6.06 -15.71
C THR A 27 16.74 -5.01 -14.69
N HIS A 28 15.67 -5.26 -13.95
CA HIS A 28 15.15 -4.40 -12.89
C HIS A 28 14.88 -5.23 -11.63
N PRO A 29 15.91 -5.52 -10.82
CA PRO A 29 15.73 -6.31 -9.61
C PRO A 29 14.91 -5.55 -8.56
N PRO A 30 14.17 -6.26 -7.70
CA PRO A 30 13.35 -5.62 -6.68
C PRO A 30 14.22 -4.91 -5.64
N VAL A 31 13.66 -3.86 -5.02
CA VAL A 31 14.25 -3.22 -3.85
C VAL A 31 13.63 -3.88 -2.60
N ILE A 32 14.46 -4.54 -1.80
CA ILE A 32 14.00 -5.22 -0.58
C ILE A 32 14.11 -4.28 0.62
N ILE A 33 12.96 -3.91 1.18
CA ILE A 33 12.88 -3.05 2.37
C ILE A 33 12.62 -3.95 3.59
N ASN A 34 13.68 -4.19 4.35
CA ASN A 34 13.67 -5.05 5.54
C ASN A 34 14.13 -4.31 6.81
N ASP A 35 14.35 -3.00 6.73
CA ASP A 35 14.89 -2.17 7.80
C ASP A 35 14.05 -0.89 7.97
N PHE A 36 13.04 -0.95 8.84
CA PHE A 36 12.15 0.19 9.11
C PHE A 36 12.65 1.08 10.26
N ILE A 37 13.86 0.83 10.78
CA ILE A 37 14.53 1.66 11.79
C ILE A 37 15.62 2.51 11.12
N GLY A 38 16.37 1.92 10.20
CA GLY A 38 17.43 2.55 9.42
C GLY A 38 18.47 3.25 10.29
N GLU A 39 18.68 4.54 10.00
CA GLU A 39 19.68 5.39 10.67
C GLU A 39 19.11 6.18 11.85
N THR A 40 17.80 6.06 12.14
CA THR A 40 17.13 6.86 13.18
C THR A 40 17.74 6.67 14.57
N LEU A 41 18.14 5.45 14.94
CA LEU A 41 18.85 5.19 16.20
C LEU A 41 20.20 5.93 16.28
N LYS A 42 20.95 5.96 15.18
CA LYS A 42 22.24 6.66 15.11
C LYS A 42 22.05 8.18 15.22
N ASN A 43 20.98 8.69 14.62
CA ASN A 43 20.73 10.13 14.53
C ASN A 43 20.09 10.71 15.80
N ASN A 44 19.26 9.91 16.50
CA ASN A 44 18.46 10.40 17.63
C ASN A 44 18.94 9.93 19.00
N GLU A 45 19.75 8.88 19.08
CA GLU A 45 20.24 8.34 20.35
C GLU A 45 21.72 8.68 20.56
N LYS A 46 22.12 8.88 21.81
CA LYS A 46 23.52 9.14 22.19
C LYS A 46 24.35 7.85 22.20
N MET A 47 24.22 7.03 21.15
CA MET A 47 24.90 5.75 20.99
C MET A 47 26.02 5.85 19.95
N SER A 48 27.03 4.97 20.05
CA SER A 48 28.01 4.85 18.97
C SER A 48 27.34 4.21 17.75
N THR A 49 27.88 4.41 16.55
CA THR A 49 27.32 3.81 15.33
C THR A 49 27.24 2.28 15.41
N SER A 50 28.26 1.63 15.99
CA SER A 50 28.26 0.17 16.19
C SER A 50 27.18 -0.28 17.17
N ASP A 51 26.96 0.49 18.23
CA ASP A 51 25.93 0.17 19.22
C ASP A 51 24.53 0.42 18.65
N ALA A 52 24.32 1.47 17.86
CA ALA A 52 23.05 1.71 17.17
C ALA A 52 22.68 0.55 16.23
N GLU A 53 23.64 0.03 15.46
CA GLU A 53 23.45 -1.15 14.61
C GLU A 53 23.20 -2.43 15.43
N LEU A 54 23.86 -2.58 16.59
CA LEU A 54 23.60 -3.69 17.51
C LEU A 54 22.19 -3.61 18.10
N THR A 55 21.78 -2.44 18.58
CA THR A 55 20.43 -2.16 19.09
C THR A 55 19.40 -2.48 18.03
N LYS A 56 19.59 -2.01 16.79
CA LYS A 56 18.71 -2.31 15.66
C LYS A 56 18.51 -3.82 15.45
N ARG A 57 19.61 -4.59 15.40
CA ARG A 57 19.55 -6.05 15.25
C ARG A 57 18.81 -6.71 16.41
N ILE A 58 19.00 -6.24 17.63
CA ILE A 58 18.28 -6.75 18.80
C ILE A 58 16.80 -6.45 18.68
N LEU A 59 16.42 -5.21 18.33
CA LEU A 59 15.02 -4.83 18.18
C LEU A 59 14.31 -5.68 17.13
N MET A 60 14.95 -5.90 15.97
CA MET A 60 14.42 -6.82 14.93
C MET A 60 14.35 -8.28 15.41
N ALA A 61 15.32 -8.74 16.19
CA ALA A 61 15.29 -10.09 16.76
C ALA A 61 14.13 -10.22 17.78
N VAL A 62 13.88 -9.20 18.59
CA VAL A 62 12.75 -9.17 19.53
C VAL A 62 11.41 -9.20 18.79
N SER A 63 11.25 -8.45 17.70
CA SER A 63 10.00 -8.52 16.90
C SER A 63 9.77 -9.88 16.23
N THR A 64 10.85 -10.62 15.98
CA THR A 64 10.79 -11.94 15.32
C THR A 64 10.56 -13.07 16.33
N TYR A 65 11.32 -13.08 17.45
CA TYR A 65 11.32 -14.18 18.41
C TYR A 65 10.41 -13.96 19.62
N GLY A 66 10.00 -12.73 19.91
CA GLY A 66 9.24 -12.37 21.10
C GLY A 66 9.88 -12.92 22.37
N ASN A 67 9.10 -13.68 23.15
CA ASN A 67 9.54 -14.26 24.42
C ASN A 67 10.60 -15.37 24.27
N HIS A 68 10.73 -15.98 23.08
CA HIS A 68 11.69 -17.05 22.80
C HIS A 68 13.04 -16.52 22.31
N LEU A 69 13.44 -15.33 22.77
CA LEU A 69 14.66 -14.67 22.30
C LEU A 69 15.93 -15.50 22.64
N PRO A 70 16.80 -15.79 21.65
CA PRO A 70 18.07 -16.49 21.88
C PRO A 70 18.95 -15.83 22.94
N LEU A 71 19.69 -16.64 23.72
CA LEU A 71 20.54 -16.17 24.83
C LEU A 71 21.57 -15.12 24.38
N LYS A 72 22.12 -15.28 23.17
CA LYS A 72 23.02 -14.30 22.55
C LYS A 72 22.44 -12.88 22.58
N HIS A 73 21.18 -12.71 22.16
CA HIS A 73 20.54 -11.40 22.13
C HIS A 73 20.20 -10.89 23.54
N LYS A 74 19.81 -11.78 24.47
CA LYS A 74 19.61 -11.42 25.89
C LYS A 74 20.89 -10.84 26.52
N LEU A 75 22.03 -11.45 26.24
CA LEU A 75 23.33 -10.95 26.71
C LEU A 75 23.70 -9.62 26.06
N GLN A 76 23.41 -9.43 24.76
CA GLN A 76 23.63 -8.17 24.08
C GLN A 76 22.74 -7.03 24.62
N ILE A 77 21.48 -7.34 24.96
CA ILE A 77 20.59 -6.40 25.66
C ILE A 77 21.20 -5.99 26.99
N LEU A 78 21.60 -6.96 27.82
CA LEU A 78 22.20 -6.69 29.13
C LEU A 78 23.46 -5.81 29.01
N TYR A 79 24.31 -6.09 28.02
CA TYR A 79 25.49 -5.27 27.73
C TYR A 79 25.13 -3.81 27.42
N LEU A 80 24.18 -3.58 26.50
CA LEU A 80 23.77 -2.24 26.10
C LEU A 80 23.12 -1.48 27.26
N LEU A 81 22.21 -2.13 27.99
CA LEU A 81 21.56 -1.52 29.15
C LEU A 81 22.59 -1.06 30.19
N LYS A 82 23.58 -1.90 30.49
CA LYS A 82 24.65 -1.55 31.44
C LYS A 82 25.55 -0.43 30.91
N LYS A 83 25.96 -0.48 29.64
CA LYS A 83 26.83 0.52 29.00
C LYS A 83 26.20 1.91 29.00
N TYR A 84 24.91 1.98 28.69
CA TYR A 84 24.17 3.24 28.59
C TYR A 84 23.39 3.62 29.85
N LYS A 85 23.58 2.86 30.95
CA LYS A 85 22.89 3.06 32.24
C LYS A 85 21.36 3.12 32.09
N MET A 86 20.82 2.30 31.21
CA MET A 86 19.39 2.20 30.91
C MET A 86 18.73 1.12 31.75
N THR A 87 17.49 1.36 32.15
CA THR A 87 16.64 0.33 32.76
C THR A 87 16.07 -0.60 31.69
N TYR A 88 15.53 -1.76 32.10
CA TYR A 88 14.79 -2.63 31.19
C TYR A 88 13.62 -1.89 30.53
N ASP A 89 12.91 -1.07 31.29
CA ASP A 89 11.79 -0.26 30.81
C ASP A 89 12.23 0.75 29.74
N ASP A 90 13.43 1.31 29.84
CA ASP A 90 13.96 2.20 28.79
C ASP A 90 14.23 1.43 27.49
N GLY A 91 14.69 0.17 27.59
CA GLY A 91 14.79 -0.72 26.44
C GLY A 91 13.42 -1.03 25.80
N VAL A 92 12.40 -1.27 26.63
CA VAL A 92 11.02 -1.47 26.17
C VAL A 92 10.47 -0.20 25.48
N LYS A 93 10.73 1.00 26.04
CA LYS A 93 10.36 2.26 25.40
C LYS A 93 11.02 2.45 24.04
N MET A 94 12.30 2.08 23.89
CA MET A 94 12.99 2.10 22.59
C MET A 94 12.31 1.17 21.59
N PHE A 95 11.93 -0.05 22.00
CA PHE A 95 11.22 -0.98 21.13
C PHE A 95 9.89 -0.37 20.61
N TYR A 96 9.12 0.24 21.50
CA TYR A 96 7.86 0.89 21.10
C TYR A 96 8.07 2.10 20.18
N LYS A 97 9.05 2.95 20.50
CA LYS A 97 9.40 4.15 19.72
C LYS A 97 9.82 3.81 18.28
N TYR A 98 10.73 2.84 18.12
CA TYR A 98 11.35 2.58 16.82
C TYR A 98 10.63 1.52 15.98
N LEU A 99 10.04 0.49 16.60
CA LEU A 99 9.37 -0.59 15.85
C LEU A 99 7.85 -0.53 15.90
N SER A 100 7.26 -0.46 17.09
CA SER A 100 5.81 -0.68 17.20
C SER A 100 4.96 0.54 16.85
N GLY A 101 5.55 1.75 16.85
CA GLY A 101 4.78 2.99 16.65
C GLY A 101 3.78 3.28 17.79
N TRP A 102 3.99 2.65 18.95
CA TRP A 102 3.09 2.75 20.09
C TRP A 102 3.25 4.14 20.73
N GLY A 103 2.16 4.92 20.76
CA GLY A 103 2.16 6.31 21.23
C GLY A 103 2.18 7.38 20.12
N THR A 104 2.36 7.00 18.84
CA THR A 104 2.16 7.92 17.70
C THR A 104 0.73 7.82 17.17
N LYS A 105 0.08 8.97 16.93
CA LYS A 105 -1.34 9.04 16.50
C LYS A 105 -1.61 8.28 15.19
N MET A 106 -0.66 8.30 14.25
CA MET A 106 -0.70 7.53 13.00
C MET A 106 0.73 7.22 12.58
N VAL A 107 1.01 5.98 12.17
CA VAL A 107 2.29 5.61 11.56
C VAL A 107 2.11 5.67 10.05
N GLY A 108 2.87 6.54 9.39
CA GLY A 108 2.90 6.66 7.94
C GLY A 108 4.30 6.42 7.41
N TYR A 109 4.41 5.65 6.34
CA TYR A 109 5.63 5.44 5.59
C TYR A 109 5.54 6.14 4.24
N ARG A 110 6.58 6.88 3.87
CA ARG A 110 6.71 7.45 2.53
C ARG A 110 7.90 6.80 1.82
N PHE A 111 7.66 6.34 0.61
CA PHE A 111 8.63 5.68 -0.26
C PHE A 111 8.84 6.56 -1.49
N GLU A 112 10.03 7.16 -1.59
CA GLU A 112 10.39 8.02 -2.71
C GLU A 112 11.34 7.26 -3.65
N GLY A 113 10.89 7.01 -4.88
CA GLY A 113 11.68 6.35 -5.92
C GLY A 113 12.44 7.39 -6.75
N TYR A 114 13.76 7.19 -6.87
CA TYR A 114 14.65 8.09 -7.59
C TYR A 114 15.22 7.43 -8.85
N LEU A 115 15.41 8.24 -9.89
CA LEU A 115 16.13 7.88 -11.13
C LEU A 115 17.05 9.05 -11.48
N ASN A 116 18.34 8.80 -11.69
CA ASN A 116 19.34 9.85 -11.96
C ASN A 116 19.33 10.98 -10.91
N ASN A 117 19.19 10.63 -9.64
CA ASN A 117 19.05 11.57 -8.51
C ASN A 117 17.83 12.51 -8.54
N GLU A 118 16.87 12.27 -9.43
CA GLU A 118 15.60 13.00 -9.46
C GLU A 118 14.47 12.11 -8.93
N MET A 119 13.60 12.67 -8.08
CA MET A 119 12.44 11.96 -7.55
C MET A 119 11.41 11.76 -8.67
N LYS A 120 11.02 10.52 -8.95
CA LYS A 120 10.06 10.18 -10.02
C LYS A 120 8.72 9.67 -9.50
N ILE A 121 8.70 9.09 -8.31
CA ILE A 121 7.48 8.55 -7.71
C ILE A 121 7.55 8.67 -6.19
N SER A 122 6.40 8.89 -5.56
CA SER A 122 6.23 8.88 -4.11
C SER A 122 5.00 8.05 -3.78
N VAL A 123 5.14 7.09 -2.87
CA VAL A 123 4.05 6.23 -2.37
C VAL A 123 3.96 6.39 -0.87
N ILE A 124 2.76 6.58 -0.34
CA ILE A 124 2.49 6.69 1.09
C ILE A 124 1.72 5.44 1.54
N LYS A 125 2.17 4.83 2.64
CA LYS A 125 1.49 3.71 3.30
C LYS A 125 1.18 4.08 4.73
N GLU A 126 -0.11 4.18 5.05
CA GLU A 126 -0.61 4.59 6.36
C GLU A 126 -1.99 3.98 6.61
N ASN A 127 -2.58 4.29 7.77
CA ASN A 127 -3.92 3.82 8.10
C ASN A 127 -4.97 4.41 7.15
N ASN A 128 -5.94 3.60 6.74
CA ASN A 128 -7.08 4.07 5.94
C ASN A 128 -7.98 4.99 6.78
N THR A 129 -8.26 6.20 6.30
CA THR A 129 -9.10 7.21 6.99
C THR A 129 -10.35 7.57 6.21
N ALA A 130 -10.33 7.40 4.89
CA ALA A 130 -11.47 7.62 4.02
C ALA A 130 -11.54 6.52 2.96
N PHE A 131 -12.73 6.27 2.46
CA PHE A 131 -12.99 5.29 1.40
C PHE A 131 -13.81 5.93 0.28
N ASN A 132 -13.50 5.55 -0.94
CA ASN A 132 -14.26 5.93 -2.13
C ASN A 132 -14.35 4.75 -3.10
N TYR A 133 -15.14 4.91 -4.15
CA TYR A 133 -15.24 3.97 -5.26
C TYR A 133 -14.80 4.66 -6.56
N ILE A 134 -14.00 3.96 -7.35
CA ILE A 134 -13.58 4.40 -8.69
C ILE A 134 -14.12 3.40 -9.70
N VAL A 135 -14.59 3.89 -10.84
CA VAL A 135 -15.07 3.09 -11.96
C VAL A 135 -14.24 3.39 -13.18
N GLU A 136 -13.56 2.37 -13.70
CA GLU A 136 -12.66 2.47 -14.85
C GLU A 136 -13.19 1.64 -16.03
N SER A 137 -13.00 2.15 -17.23
CA SER A 137 -13.30 1.49 -18.51
C SER A 137 -12.26 1.90 -19.53
N LYS A 138 -12.06 1.09 -20.58
CA LYS A 138 -11.11 1.45 -21.64
C LYS A 138 -11.69 2.52 -22.55
N ARG A 139 -13.01 2.50 -22.75
CA ARG A 139 -13.75 3.38 -23.66
C ARG A 139 -15.03 3.86 -23.00
N ASP A 140 -15.40 5.09 -23.34
CA ASP A 140 -16.70 5.68 -23.03
C ASP A 140 -17.58 5.86 -24.29
N GLU A 141 -17.03 5.51 -25.46
CA GLU A 141 -17.71 5.48 -26.76
C GLU A 141 -17.68 4.06 -27.31
N LEU A 142 -18.86 3.48 -27.51
CA LEU A 142 -19.03 2.15 -28.12
C LEU A 142 -19.66 2.31 -29.50
N LYS A 143 -19.49 1.28 -30.34
CA LYS A 143 -20.03 1.27 -31.71
C LYS A 143 -21.05 0.16 -31.86
N ILE A 144 -22.19 0.44 -32.49
CA ILE A 144 -23.12 -0.60 -32.92
C ILE A 144 -23.25 -0.56 -34.44
N GLU A 145 -22.81 -1.66 -35.05
CA GLU A 145 -22.82 -1.87 -36.50
C GLU A 145 -23.60 -3.17 -36.79
N ASP A 146 -23.05 -4.08 -37.60
CA ASP A 146 -23.68 -5.38 -37.89
C ASP A 146 -23.82 -6.25 -36.63
N THR A 147 -22.99 -6.02 -35.61
CA THR A 147 -23.03 -6.69 -34.31
C THR A 147 -22.93 -5.70 -33.15
N TYR A 148 -23.28 -6.15 -31.95
CA TYR A 148 -23.07 -5.39 -30.73
C TYR A 148 -21.59 -5.29 -30.37
N ASP A 149 -21.21 -4.20 -29.72
CA ASP A 149 -19.91 -4.00 -29.06
C ASP A 149 -20.08 -4.25 -27.57
N VAL A 150 -18.98 -4.60 -26.90
CA VAL A 150 -18.93 -4.92 -25.47
C VAL A 150 -17.82 -4.12 -24.83
N GLU A 151 -18.11 -3.52 -23.68
CA GLU A 151 -17.10 -2.84 -22.87
C GLU A 151 -17.11 -3.37 -21.43
N ARG A 152 -15.90 -3.47 -20.86
CA ARG A 152 -15.69 -3.89 -19.48
C ARG A 152 -15.54 -2.66 -18.60
N PHE A 153 -16.29 -2.65 -17.51
CA PHE A 153 -16.18 -1.66 -16.44
C PHE A 153 -15.62 -2.36 -15.20
N VAL A 154 -14.72 -1.70 -14.49
CA VAL A 154 -14.15 -2.20 -13.23
C VAL A 154 -14.47 -1.18 -12.13
N ILE A 155 -15.23 -1.62 -11.13
CA ILE A 155 -15.43 -0.85 -9.91
C ILE A 155 -14.43 -1.32 -8.85
N SER A 156 -13.76 -0.38 -8.21
CA SER A 156 -12.76 -0.61 -7.16
C SER A 156 -13.08 0.24 -5.95
N LYS A 157 -13.03 -0.32 -4.74
CA LYS A 157 -13.03 0.46 -3.49
C LYS A 157 -11.60 0.82 -3.12
N VAL A 158 -11.37 2.10 -2.87
CA VAL A 158 -10.05 2.67 -2.62
C VAL A 158 -10.01 3.51 -1.34
N ASN A 159 -8.81 3.67 -0.76
CA ASN A 159 -8.56 4.57 0.38
C ASN A 159 -8.30 6.04 -0.06
N GLN A 160 -7.88 6.87 0.89
CA GLN A 160 -7.51 8.28 0.64
C GLN A 160 -6.31 8.47 -0.32
N HIS A 161 -5.51 7.43 -0.55
CA HIS A 161 -4.37 7.40 -1.48
C HIS A 161 -4.71 6.69 -2.80
N GLN A 162 -5.99 6.44 -3.08
CA GLN A 162 -6.47 5.66 -4.23
C GLN A 162 -5.96 4.20 -4.26
N GLU A 163 -5.56 3.66 -3.11
CA GLU A 163 -5.10 2.29 -3.00
C GLU A 163 -6.29 1.35 -2.79
N LEU A 164 -6.29 0.24 -3.51
CA LEU A 164 -7.32 -0.79 -3.41
C LEU A 164 -7.46 -1.31 -1.98
N ILE A 165 -8.70 -1.52 -1.52
CA ILE A 165 -9.02 -2.11 -0.22
C ILE A 165 -9.22 -3.63 -0.38
N PRO A 166 -8.21 -4.49 -0.11
CA PRO A 166 -8.28 -5.90 -0.52
C PRO A 166 -9.34 -6.71 0.24
N TYR A 167 -9.71 -6.25 1.43
CA TYR A 167 -10.72 -6.89 2.29
C TYR A 167 -12.11 -6.25 2.16
N ALA A 168 -12.35 -5.44 1.13
CA ALA A 168 -13.68 -4.93 0.82
C ALA A 168 -14.47 -5.97 0.01
N PHE A 169 -15.67 -6.28 0.52
CA PHE A 169 -16.62 -7.24 -0.06
C PHE A 169 -18.00 -6.61 -0.27
N ASP A 170 -18.03 -5.30 -0.51
CA ASP A 170 -19.29 -4.57 -0.66
C ASP A 170 -20.11 -5.12 -1.82
N THR A 171 -21.43 -5.13 -1.65
CA THR A 171 -22.36 -5.47 -2.73
C THR A 171 -22.58 -4.25 -3.62
N VAL A 172 -22.48 -4.45 -4.93
CA VAL A 172 -22.64 -3.47 -5.98
C VAL A 172 -23.83 -3.87 -6.84
N THR A 173 -24.75 -2.93 -7.07
CA THR A 173 -25.89 -3.12 -7.98
C THR A 173 -25.69 -2.26 -9.22
N VAL A 174 -25.69 -2.87 -10.40
CA VAL A 174 -25.49 -2.23 -11.70
C VAL A 174 -26.83 -2.16 -12.44
N LYS A 175 -27.18 -0.96 -12.89
CA LYS A 175 -28.32 -0.69 -13.77
C LYS A 175 -27.81 0.03 -15.01
N VAL A 176 -28.42 -0.25 -16.15
CA VAL A 176 -28.10 0.41 -17.42
C VAL A 176 -29.37 1.06 -17.96
N SER A 177 -29.24 2.25 -18.54
CA SER A 177 -30.34 2.91 -19.25
C SER A 177 -30.62 2.26 -20.60
N ASP A 178 -31.52 2.87 -21.37
CA ASP A 178 -31.70 2.58 -22.79
C ASP A 178 -30.36 2.64 -23.55
N HIS A 179 -30.30 1.95 -24.70
CA HIS A 179 -29.13 1.79 -25.58
C HIS A 179 -28.05 0.80 -25.12
N LEU A 180 -28.08 0.35 -23.86
CA LEU A 180 -27.20 -0.68 -23.33
C LEU A 180 -27.97 -1.87 -22.74
N GLU A 181 -27.28 -3.00 -22.58
CA GLU A 181 -27.75 -4.16 -21.84
C GLU A 181 -26.62 -4.72 -20.98
N LEU A 182 -26.91 -5.04 -19.73
CA LEU A 182 -25.95 -5.64 -18.81
C LEU A 182 -25.72 -7.12 -19.16
N ILE A 183 -24.46 -7.55 -19.21
CA ILE A 183 -24.09 -8.95 -19.34
C ILE A 183 -23.82 -9.52 -17.95
N GLY A 184 -24.68 -10.44 -17.52
CA GLY A 184 -24.58 -11.11 -16.22
C GLY A 184 -25.51 -10.52 -15.16
N PRO A 185 -25.31 -10.86 -13.89
CA PRO A 185 -26.20 -10.44 -12.81
C PRO A 185 -26.08 -8.93 -12.55
N SER A 186 -27.22 -8.30 -12.24
CA SER A 186 -27.27 -6.89 -11.83
C SER A 186 -26.70 -6.64 -10.44
N GLN A 187 -26.52 -7.67 -9.61
CA GLN A 187 -25.93 -7.56 -8.28
C GLN A 187 -24.70 -8.45 -8.18
N ILE A 188 -23.57 -7.86 -7.81
CA ILE A 188 -22.26 -8.52 -7.69
C ILE A 188 -21.55 -8.01 -6.44
N ALA A 189 -20.60 -8.76 -5.90
CA ALA A 189 -19.82 -8.36 -4.73
C ALA A 189 -18.35 -8.09 -5.12
N LEU A 190 -17.70 -7.13 -4.46
CA LEU A 190 -16.26 -6.93 -4.61
C LEU A 190 -15.48 -8.18 -4.18
N VAL A 191 -14.41 -8.51 -4.92
CA VAL A 191 -13.48 -9.59 -4.57
C VAL A 191 -12.07 -9.03 -4.62
N GLY A 192 -11.38 -9.00 -3.47
CA GLY A 192 -10.09 -8.31 -3.39
C GLY A 192 -10.22 -6.80 -3.50
N GLY A 193 -11.39 -6.23 -3.21
CA GLY A 193 -11.65 -4.78 -3.31
C GLY A 193 -12.11 -4.28 -4.67
N ALA A 194 -12.17 -5.12 -5.69
CA ALA A 194 -12.63 -4.73 -7.03
C ALA A 194 -13.51 -5.81 -7.65
N ILE A 195 -14.31 -5.44 -8.65
CA ILE A 195 -14.95 -6.39 -9.55
C ILE A 195 -15.20 -5.78 -10.93
N GLY A 196 -15.16 -6.61 -11.96
CA GLY A 196 -15.52 -6.25 -13.32
C GLY A 196 -16.95 -6.65 -13.67
N PHE A 197 -17.62 -5.82 -14.46
CA PHE A 197 -18.88 -6.16 -15.14
C PHE A 197 -18.82 -5.72 -16.61
N TRP A 198 -19.71 -6.24 -17.44
CA TRP A 198 -19.71 -5.99 -18.87
C TRP A 198 -21.08 -5.50 -19.33
N VAL A 199 -21.07 -4.58 -20.29
CA VAL A 199 -22.27 -4.11 -20.97
C VAL A 199 -22.12 -4.33 -22.46
N ARG A 200 -23.22 -4.62 -23.15
CA ARG A 200 -23.29 -4.65 -24.61
C ARG A 200 -24.17 -3.54 -25.15
N THR A 201 -23.87 -3.09 -26.37
CA THR A 201 -24.71 -2.13 -27.09
C THR A 201 -26.02 -2.75 -27.57
N LYS A 202 -27.10 -1.96 -27.53
CA LYS A 202 -28.44 -2.35 -28.00
C LYS A 202 -28.94 -1.47 -29.14
N SER A 203 -28.67 -0.17 -29.09
CA SER A 203 -29.08 0.82 -30.10
C SER A 203 -28.22 2.07 -30.00
N LYS A 204 -28.12 2.86 -31.07
CA LYS A 204 -27.40 4.15 -31.06
C LYS A 204 -28.06 5.15 -30.12
N GLY A 205 -27.27 5.93 -29.38
CA GLY A 205 -27.76 6.93 -28.43
C GLY A 205 -26.85 7.12 -27.23
N LYS A 206 -27.21 8.04 -26.35
CA LYS A 206 -26.53 8.23 -25.06
C LYS A 206 -27.12 7.29 -24.03
N ALA A 207 -26.26 6.67 -23.23
CA ALA A 207 -26.63 5.78 -22.15
C ALA A 207 -25.95 6.18 -20.84
N THR A 208 -26.53 5.75 -19.73
CA THR A 208 -25.98 5.90 -18.40
C THR A 208 -25.92 4.54 -17.73
N ILE A 209 -24.76 4.24 -17.16
CA ILE A 209 -24.56 3.11 -16.25
C ILE A 209 -24.65 3.66 -14.83
N THR A 210 -25.61 3.17 -14.07
CA THR A 210 -25.82 3.51 -12.65
C THR A 210 -25.29 2.39 -11.78
N ILE A 211 -24.36 2.72 -10.90
CA ILE A 211 -23.70 1.76 -10.01
C ILE A 211 -23.99 2.17 -8.57
N GLU A 212 -24.81 1.37 -7.90
CA GLU A 212 -25.24 1.60 -6.53
C GLU A 212 -24.41 0.73 -5.58
N THR A 213 -23.86 1.37 -4.55
CA THR A 213 -23.17 0.73 -3.44
C THR A 213 -23.95 0.97 -2.15
N ASN A 214 -23.45 0.44 -1.03
CA ASN A 214 -23.99 0.71 0.29
C ASN A 214 -23.88 2.19 0.73
N THR A 215 -22.96 2.97 0.15
CA THR A 215 -22.67 4.34 0.63
C THR A 215 -22.82 5.42 -0.44
N CYS A 216 -22.86 5.07 -1.72
CA CYS A 216 -22.99 6.04 -2.81
C CYS A 216 -23.57 5.42 -4.09
N THR A 217 -24.02 6.31 -4.97
CA THR A 217 -24.44 5.99 -6.34
C THR A 217 -23.51 6.71 -7.31
N ILE A 218 -22.97 5.97 -8.28
CA ILE A 218 -22.10 6.49 -9.34
C ILE A 218 -22.86 6.43 -10.66
N LEU A 219 -22.79 7.52 -11.42
CA LEU A 219 -23.33 7.61 -12.78
C LEU A 219 -22.17 7.70 -13.76
N LYS A 220 -22.13 6.81 -14.75
CA LYS A 220 -21.15 6.80 -15.83
C LYS A 220 -21.87 6.94 -17.15
N GLU A 221 -21.62 8.05 -17.86
CA GLU A 221 -22.17 8.29 -19.19
C GLU A 221 -21.35 7.53 -20.25
N VAL A 222 -22.07 6.98 -21.23
CA VAL A 222 -21.53 6.22 -22.34
C VAL A 222 -22.28 6.62 -23.61
N THR A 223 -21.58 6.77 -24.73
CA THR A 223 -22.22 7.04 -26.03
C THR A 223 -22.10 5.82 -26.93
N VAL A 224 -23.22 5.41 -27.53
CA VAL A 224 -23.29 4.35 -28.53
C VAL A 224 -23.49 5.00 -29.90
N SER A 225 -22.50 4.84 -30.78
CA SER A 225 -22.46 5.41 -32.13
C SER A 225 -22.77 4.39 -33.22
#